data_AF-A0AA50NZY3-F1
#
_entry.id   AF-A0AA50NZY3-F1
#
_cell.length_a   1.000
_cell.length_b   1.000
_cell.length_c   1.000
_cell.angle_alpha   90.00
_cell.angle_beta   90.00
_cell.angle_gamma   90.00
#
_symmetry.space_group_name_H-M   'P 1'
#
loop_
_entity.id
_entity.type
_entity.pdbx_description
1 polymer ?
#
loop_
_entity_poly.entity_id
_entity_poly.type
_entity_poly.pdbx_seq_one_letter_code
_entity_poly.pdbx_strand_id
1 'polypeptide(L)'
;EEEVILQNAASESPEAEQAIQKAALLLSLKDGMGSLARILKTIDNYKGCVEHLETRPSRDSGSQFDALVKVSMSRGNLLQLIRSLRQSTSFAGVNLISENNISSKTPWFPRHASDLDNCNHLMTNHPGFADKEYRLRRKDIAEIAFGYKYSDPIPLIVYKESENSTWQRVFNTVLDLMPKHACKEYKAAFEKLQAADIFVPHRIPQLEDVSNFLRKHTGFTLRPAAGLLTARDFLASLAF
;
A
#
# COMPACT_ATOMS: atom_id res chain seq x y z
N GLU A 1 10.50 -21.61 -4.31
CA GLU A 1 10.05 -21.21 -5.65
C GLU A 1 10.82 -19.99 -6.14
N GLU A 2 10.80 -18.85 -5.44
CA GLU A 2 11.48 -17.62 -5.86
C GLU A 2 12.99 -17.77 -6.13
N GLU A 3 13.71 -18.59 -5.36
CA GLU A 3 15.13 -18.86 -5.62
C GLU A 3 15.35 -19.63 -6.93
N VAL A 4 14.46 -20.57 -7.29
CA VAL A 4 14.56 -21.32 -8.56
C VAL A 4 14.34 -20.39 -9.74
N ILE A 5 13.39 -19.47 -9.60
CA ILE A 5 13.12 -18.42 -10.58
C ILE A 5 14.33 -17.48 -10.73
N LEU A 6 14.89 -17.02 -9.62
CA LEU A 6 16.10 -16.20 -9.61
C LEU A 6 17.29 -16.94 -10.24
N GLN A 7 17.41 -18.24 -9.96
CA GLN A 7 18.45 -19.10 -10.52
C GLN A 7 18.29 -19.24 -12.04
N ASN A 8 17.07 -19.46 -12.53
CA ASN A 8 16.80 -19.52 -13.97
C ASN A 8 17.14 -18.19 -14.66
N ALA A 9 16.68 -17.07 -14.09
CA ALA A 9 16.93 -15.73 -14.63
C ALA A 9 18.42 -15.33 -14.59
N ALA A 10 19.18 -15.79 -13.59
CA ALA A 10 20.63 -15.58 -13.53
C ALA A 10 21.36 -16.44 -14.58
N SER A 11 20.83 -17.62 -14.94
CA SER A 11 21.46 -18.54 -15.89
C SER A 11 21.20 -18.21 -17.37
N GLU A 12 20.39 -17.20 -17.67
CA GLU A 12 20.05 -16.81 -19.05
C GLU A 12 21.27 -16.30 -19.84
N SER A 13 22.11 -15.48 -19.21
CA SER A 13 23.35 -14.97 -19.79
C SER A 13 24.28 -14.38 -18.72
N PRO A 14 25.58 -14.16 -19.02
CA PRO A 14 26.49 -13.47 -18.10
C PRO A 14 26.03 -12.05 -17.75
N GLU A 15 25.39 -11.34 -18.69
CA GLU A 15 24.78 -10.02 -18.44
C GLU A 15 23.57 -10.13 -17.50
N ALA A 16 22.77 -11.19 -17.65
CA ALA A 16 21.61 -11.45 -16.80
C ALA A 16 22.03 -11.80 -15.36
N GLU A 17 23.16 -12.48 -15.17
CA GLU A 17 23.75 -12.78 -13.86
C GLU A 17 24.21 -11.50 -13.14
N GLN A 18 24.81 -10.57 -13.89
CA GLN A 18 25.31 -9.28 -13.38
C GLN A 18 24.23 -8.20 -13.24
N ALA A 19 23.04 -8.42 -13.80
CA ALA A 19 21.94 -7.48 -13.71
C ALA A 19 21.57 -7.18 -12.25
N ILE A 20 21.48 -5.89 -11.90
CA ILE A 20 21.10 -5.45 -10.56
C ILE A 20 19.61 -5.71 -10.35
N GLN A 21 19.29 -6.33 -9.23
CA GLN A 21 17.93 -6.63 -8.80
C GLN A 21 17.69 -6.13 -7.38
N LYS A 22 16.49 -5.58 -7.16
CA LYS A 22 15.97 -5.26 -5.83
C LYS A 22 15.23 -6.47 -5.27
N ALA A 23 15.50 -6.78 -4.02
CA ALA A 23 14.88 -7.89 -3.31
C ALA A 23 14.65 -7.54 -1.85
N ALA A 24 13.55 -8.04 -1.30
CA ALA A 24 13.29 -8.03 0.13
C ALA A 24 13.59 -9.42 0.72
N LEU A 25 14.39 -9.45 1.78
CA LEU A 25 14.68 -10.64 2.57
C LEU A 25 13.92 -10.54 3.89
N LEU A 26 13.07 -11.52 4.19
CA LEU A 26 12.47 -11.68 5.51
C LEU A 26 13.24 -12.77 6.27
N LEU A 27 13.92 -12.34 7.34
CA LEU A 27 14.83 -13.17 8.14
C LEU A 27 14.28 -13.32 9.55
N SER A 28 14.04 -14.55 9.99
CA SER A 28 13.60 -14.84 11.36
C SER A 28 14.80 -15.19 12.23
N LEU A 29 15.09 -14.34 13.20
CA LEU A 29 16.31 -14.36 14.02
C LEU A 29 16.08 -15.13 15.33
N LYS A 30 16.83 -16.22 15.53
CA LYS A 30 16.78 -17.02 16.78
C LYS A 30 17.54 -16.37 17.93
N ASP A 31 18.74 -15.90 17.62
CA ASP A 31 19.74 -15.46 18.60
C ASP A 31 19.64 -13.95 18.96
N GLY A 32 18.46 -13.35 18.74
CA GLY A 32 18.25 -11.92 18.93
C GLY A 32 19.03 -11.02 17.95
N MET A 33 19.15 -9.74 18.30
CA MET A 33 19.68 -8.69 17.41
C MET A 33 21.19 -8.82 17.09
N GLY A 34 21.96 -9.63 17.84
CA GLY A 34 23.38 -9.84 17.58
C GLY A 34 23.68 -10.46 16.20
N SER A 35 22.71 -11.21 15.66
CA SER A 35 22.77 -11.78 14.31
C SER A 35 22.65 -10.74 13.20
N LEU A 36 22.05 -9.57 13.47
CA LEU A 36 21.80 -8.53 12.46
C LEU A 36 23.09 -7.91 11.93
N ALA A 37 24.05 -7.61 12.81
CA ALA A 37 25.35 -7.10 12.40
C ALA A 37 26.08 -8.06 11.45
N ARG A 38 25.92 -9.38 11.69
CA ARG A 38 26.46 -10.42 10.83
C ARG A 38 25.75 -10.45 9.48
N ILE A 39 24.42 -10.31 9.45
CA ILE A 39 23.63 -10.23 8.21
C ILE A 39 24.13 -9.08 7.33
N LEU A 40 24.23 -7.88 7.90
CA LEU A 40 24.67 -6.68 7.16
C LEU A 40 26.09 -6.86 6.61
N LYS A 41 26.99 -7.44 7.41
CA LYS A 41 28.35 -7.77 6.96
C LYS A 41 28.35 -8.80 5.84
N THR A 42 27.49 -9.81 5.91
CA THR A 42 27.37 -10.83 4.85
C THR A 42 26.84 -10.21 3.55
N ILE A 43 25.85 -9.31 3.62
CA ILE A 43 25.34 -8.59 2.46
C ILE A 43 26.44 -7.76 1.80
N ASP A 44 27.24 -7.04 2.59
CA ASP A 44 28.37 -6.24 2.11
C ASP A 44 29.47 -7.11 1.46
N ASN A 45 29.77 -8.27 2.05
CA ASN A 45 30.72 -9.24 1.48
C ASN A 45 30.29 -9.73 0.08
N TYR A 46 28.99 -9.93 -0.13
CA TYR A 46 28.41 -10.27 -1.44
C TYR A 46 28.11 -9.04 -2.31
N LYS A 47 28.69 -7.87 -2.00
CA LYS A 47 28.56 -6.63 -2.78
C LYS A 47 27.12 -6.15 -2.93
N GLY A 48 26.29 -6.38 -1.91
CA GLY A 48 24.93 -5.85 -1.86
C GLY A 48 24.83 -4.51 -1.15
N CYS A 49 23.91 -3.67 -1.60
CA CYS A 49 23.55 -2.42 -0.93
C CYS A 49 22.24 -2.63 -0.15
N VAL A 50 22.20 -2.18 1.11
CA VAL A 50 20.98 -2.22 1.93
C VAL A 50 20.21 -0.92 1.72
N GLU A 51 19.03 -1.01 1.13
CA GLU A 51 18.16 0.14 0.85
C GLU A 51 17.20 0.43 2.00
N HIS A 52 16.78 -0.62 2.72
CA HIS A 52 15.87 -0.51 3.85
C HIS A 52 16.10 -1.65 4.83
N LEU A 53 16.00 -1.35 6.11
CA LEU A 53 16.10 -2.32 7.19
C LEU A 53 15.09 -1.97 8.26
N GLU A 54 14.21 -2.91 8.57
CA GLU A 54 13.36 -2.84 9.76
C GLU A 54 13.39 -4.16 10.53
N THR A 55 13.17 -4.07 11.83
CA THR A 55 13.06 -5.24 12.72
C THR A 55 11.82 -5.11 13.59
N ARG A 56 11.18 -6.24 13.87
CA ARG A 56 10.02 -6.35 14.76
C ARG A 56 10.18 -7.56 15.66
N PRO A 57 9.63 -7.54 16.89
CA PRO A 57 9.49 -8.75 17.68
C PRO A 57 8.74 -9.82 16.88
N SER A 58 9.26 -11.04 16.83
CA SER A 58 8.60 -12.11 16.09
C SER A 58 7.33 -12.56 16.81
N ARG A 59 6.35 -13.02 16.02
CA ARG A 59 5.12 -13.64 16.55
C ARG A 59 5.26 -15.15 16.73
N ASP A 60 6.31 -15.75 16.17
CA ASP A 60 6.57 -17.19 16.26
C ASP A 60 7.39 -17.52 17.50
N SER A 61 7.04 -18.62 18.18
CA SER A 61 7.69 -19.06 19.42
C SER A 61 9.16 -19.50 19.23
N GLY A 62 9.62 -19.66 17.99
CA GLY A 62 10.99 -20.11 17.65
C GLY A 62 11.97 -19.00 17.29
N SER A 63 11.53 -17.75 17.20
CA SER A 63 12.36 -16.60 16.83
C SER A 63 12.09 -15.42 17.76
N GLN A 64 13.10 -14.61 18.05
CA GLN A 64 12.91 -13.41 18.88
C GLN A 64 12.52 -12.19 18.04
N PHE A 65 13.08 -12.08 16.84
CA PHE A 65 12.85 -10.95 15.93
C PHE A 65 12.68 -11.41 14.50
N ASP A 66 11.86 -10.70 13.75
CA ASP A 66 11.81 -10.75 12.30
C ASP A 66 12.44 -9.49 11.73
N ALA A 67 13.35 -9.65 10.78
CA ALA A 67 14.02 -8.57 10.08
C ALA A 67 13.59 -8.55 8.61
N LEU A 68 13.08 -7.41 8.15
CA LEU A 68 12.87 -7.14 6.73
C LEU A 68 14.05 -6.31 6.22
N VAL A 69 14.82 -6.89 5.30
CA VAL A 69 16.00 -6.26 4.70
C VAL A 69 15.77 -6.12 3.21
N LYS A 70 15.61 -4.89 2.71
CA LYS A 70 15.60 -4.61 1.27
C LYS A 70 17.01 -4.36 0.78
N VAL A 71 17.41 -5.10 -0.24
CA VAL A 71 18.75 -5.05 -0.82
C VAL A 71 18.70 -4.84 -2.33
N SER A 72 19.70 -4.14 -2.87
CA SER A 72 20.01 -4.10 -4.29
C SER A 72 21.39 -4.71 -4.55
N MET A 73 21.43 -5.73 -5.40
CA MET A 73 22.65 -6.45 -5.75
C MET A 73 22.49 -7.25 -7.06
N SER A 74 23.56 -7.80 -7.61
CA SER A 74 23.47 -8.65 -8.80
C SER A 74 22.75 -9.97 -8.51
N ARG A 75 22.09 -10.56 -9.52
CA ARG A 75 21.35 -11.83 -9.36
C ARG A 75 22.25 -12.96 -8.87
N GLY A 76 23.46 -13.07 -9.42
CA GLY A 76 24.45 -14.07 -9.01
C GLY A 76 24.82 -13.93 -7.52
N ASN A 77 25.10 -12.70 -7.07
CA ASN A 77 25.46 -12.46 -5.68
C ASN A 77 24.26 -12.68 -4.73
N LEU A 78 23.05 -12.32 -5.15
CA LEU A 78 21.83 -12.57 -4.37
C LEU A 78 21.61 -14.06 -4.13
N LEU A 79 21.83 -14.92 -5.14
CA LEU A 79 21.76 -16.37 -4.99
C LEU A 79 22.79 -16.90 -4.00
N GLN A 80 24.03 -16.43 -4.09
CA GLN A 80 25.09 -16.83 -3.17
C GLN A 80 24.80 -16.38 -1.73
N LEU A 81 24.30 -15.16 -1.55
CA LEU A 81 23.86 -14.63 -0.26
C LEU A 81 22.76 -15.49 0.35
N ILE A 82 21.70 -15.83 -0.40
CA ILE A 82 20.58 -16.66 0.10
C ILE A 82 21.07 -18.03 0.53
N ARG A 83 21.92 -18.68 -0.28
CA ARG A 83 22.51 -19.98 0.06
C ARG A 83 23.33 -19.91 1.33
N SER A 84 24.16 -18.88 1.47
CA SER A 84 24.98 -18.64 2.67
C SER A 84 24.12 -18.40 3.91
N LEU A 85 23.07 -17.58 3.81
CA LEU A 85 22.14 -17.32 4.92
C LEU A 85 21.40 -18.59 5.33
N ARG A 86 20.93 -19.42 4.39
CA ARG A 86 20.22 -20.68 4.71
C ARG A 86 21.10 -21.76 5.34
N GLN A 87 22.41 -21.72 5.09
CA GLN A 87 23.36 -22.62 5.75
C GLN A 87 23.66 -22.20 7.19
N SER A 88 23.32 -20.97 7.58
CA SER A 88 23.53 -20.48 8.93
C SER A 88 22.43 -20.97 9.87
N THR A 89 22.84 -21.48 11.03
CA THR A 89 21.93 -21.94 12.09
C THR A 89 21.26 -20.80 12.86
N SER A 90 21.76 -19.56 12.72
CA SER A 90 21.22 -18.38 13.40
C SER A 90 19.83 -17.95 12.92
N PHE A 91 19.35 -18.50 11.79
CA PHE A 91 18.04 -18.18 11.25
C PHE A 91 17.05 -19.35 11.43
N ALA A 92 15.81 -19.03 11.77
CA ALA A 92 14.70 -19.98 11.71
C ALA A 92 14.12 -20.07 10.30
N GLY A 93 14.21 -18.99 9.53
CA GLY A 93 13.74 -18.94 8.15
C GLY A 93 14.39 -17.80 7.37
N VAL A 94 14.61 -18.05 6.08
CA VAL A 94 15.12 -17.08 5.10
C VAL A 94 14.16 -17.09 3.91
N ASN A 95 13.29 -16.08 3.85
CA ASN A 95 12.32 -15.93 2.78
C ASN A 95 12.76 -14.80 1.84
N LEU A 96 12.97 -15.14 0.57
CA LEU A 96 13.14 -14.17 -0.50
C LEU A 96 11.75 -13.67 -0.92
N ILE A 97 11.65 -12.36 -1.12
CA ILE A 97 10.50 -11.68 -1.70
C ILE A 97 11.06 -10.79 -2.80
N SER A 98 10.93 -11.21 -4.05
CA SER A 98 11.39 -10.41 -5.18
C SER A 98 10.50 -9.19 -5.36
N GLU A 99 11.09 -7.98 -5.34
CA GLU A 99 10.34 -6.75 -5.67
C GLU A 99 10.10 -6.63 -7.18
N ASN A 100 10.96 -7.26 -8.00
CA ASN A 100 10.76 -7.36 -9.44
C ASN A 100 10.02 -8.67 -9.78
N ASN A 101 8.94 -8.57 -10.54
CA ASN A 101 8.14 -9.68 -11.09
C ASN A 101 8.99 -10.65 -11.95
N ILE A 102 9.85 -11.47 -11.34
CA ILE A 102 10.54 -12.57 -12.07
C ILE A 102 9.66 -13.83 -12.09
N SER A 103 8.59 -13.88 -11.30
CA SER A 103 7.49 -14.83 -11.50
C SER A 103 6.15 -14.18 -11.23
N SER A 104 5.29 -14.25 -12.23
CA SER A 104 3.89 -13.80 -12.25
C SER A 104 2.97 -14.59 -11.31
N LYS A 105 3.48 -15.25 -10.26
CA LYS A 105 2.68 -16.09 -9.35
C LYS A 105 2.60 -15.65 -7.89
N THR A 106 3.48 -14.78 -7.39
CA THR A 106 3.33 -14.14 -6.07
C THR A 106 3.33 -12.63 -6.23
N PRO A 107 2.19 -12.04 -6.63
CA PRO A 107 2.15 -10.61 -6.86
C PRO A 107 2.37 -9.86 -5.54
N TRP A 108 3.23 -8.84 -5.61
CA TRP A 108 3.49 -7.93 -4.49
C TRP A 108 2.18 -7.40 -3.89
N PHE A 109 2.14 -7.33 -2.56
CA PHE A 109 1.06 -6.72 -1.81
C PHE A 109 1.63 -5.90 -0.63
N PRO A 110 0.99 -4.77 -0.28
CA PRO A 110 1.36 -3.96 0.87
C PRO A 110 1.34 -4.79 2.15
N ARG A 111 2.33 -4.60 3.03
CA ARG A 111 2.43 -5.29 4.33
C ARG A 111 2.15 -4.36 5.50
N HIS A 112 2.31 -3.06 5.28
CA HIS A 112 1.94 -2.02 6.20
C HIS A 112 1.08 -0.98 5.48
N ALA A 113 0.22 -0.26 6.20
CA ALA A 113 -0.66 0.75 5.61
C ALA A 113 0.12 1.90 4.92
N SER A 114 1.37 2.15 5.33
CA SER A 114 2.27 3.08 4.62
C SER A 114 2.67 2.61 3.23
N ASP A 115 2.68 1.30 2.95
CA ASP A 115 3.01 0.75 1.63
C ASP A 115 1.95 1.11 0.59
N LEU A 116 0.74 1.49 1.03
CA LEU A 116 -0.32 2.01 0.16
C LEU A 116 0.07 3.32 -0.53
N ASP A 117 1.11 4.02 -0.05
CA ASP A 117 1.71 5.15 -0.76
C ASP A 117 2.26 4.77 -2.14
N ASN A 118 2.52 3.47 -2.38
CA ASN A 118 2.98 2.93 -3.65
C ASN A 118 1.84 2.32 -4.49
N CYS A 119 0.60 2.30 -3.99
CA CYS A 119 -0.57 1.70 -4.64
C CYS A 119 -1.40 2.74 -5.41
N ASN A 120 -0.77 3.48 -6.34
CA ASN A 120 -1.40 4.57 -7.10
C ASN A 120 -1.60 4.22 -8.59
N HIS A 121 -1.71 2.94 -8.95
CA HIS A 121 -1.85 2.54 -10.35
C HIS A 121 -3.27 2.88 -10.86
N LEU A 122 -3.37 3.90 -11.70
CA LEU A 122 -4.63 4.39 -12.25
C LEU A 122 -5.06 3.65 -13.51
N MET A 123 -6.37 3.43 -13.66
CA MET A 123 -6.99 2.97 -14.91
C MET A 123 -7.14 4.11 -15.92
N THR A 124 -7.05 3.79 -17.21
CA THR A 124 -6.92 4.78 -18.31
C THR A 124 -8.22 5.39 -18.82
N ASN A 125 -9.40 5.07 -18.25
CA ASN A 125 -10.70 5.51 -18.81
C ASN A 125 -11.53 6.29 -17.78
N HIS A 126 -11.72 7.60 -18.01
CA HIS A 126 -12.59 8.46 -17.18
C HIS A 126 -13.69 9.15 -18.03
N PRO A 127 -14.96 9.08 -17.64
CA PRO A 127 -16.05 9.82 -18.30
C PRO A 127 -15.98 11.32 -17.93
N GLY A 128 -16.10 12.21 -18.92
CA GLY A 128 -16.01 13.68 -18.75
C GLY A 128 -15.05 14.42 -19.69
N PHE A 129 -14.62 13.80 -20.79
CA PHE A 129 -13.51 14.28 -21.64
C PHE A 129 -13.74 15.62 -22.35
N ALA A 130 -14.99 16.03 -22.58
CA ALA A 130 -15.32 17.18 -23.43
C ALA A 130 -15.16 18.55 -22.74
N ASP A 131 -15.38 18.63 -21.42
CA ASP A 131 -15.34 19.89 -20.68
C ASP A 131 -13.90 20.22 -20.23
N LYS A 132 -13.40 21.40 -20.62
CA LYS A 132 -12.05 21.86 -20.27
C LYS A 132 -11.95 22.33 -18.81
N GLU A 133 -12.95 23.04 -18.31
CA GLU A 133 -12.94 23.55 -16.93
C GLU A 133 -13.07 22.39 -15.94
N TYR A 134 -13.95 21.43 -16.24
CA TYR A 134 -14.09 20.22 -15.44
C TYR A 134 -12.79 19.39 -15.40
N ARG A 135 -12.08 19.26 -16.53
CA ARG A 135 -10.79 18.56 -16.57
C ARG A 135 -9.71 19.24 -15.75
N LEU A 136 -9.62 20.57 -15.81
CA LEU A 136 -8.70 21.33 -14.97
C LEU A 136 -9.04 21.12 -13.49
N ARG A 137 -10.32 21.26 -13.11
CA ARG A 137 -10.78 21.05 -11.74
C ARG A 137 -10.50 19.63 -11.23
N ARG A 138 -10.69 18.61 -12.07
CA ARG A 138 -10.35 17.21 -11.77
C ARG A 138 -8.84 17.02 -11.57
N LYS A 139 -8.02 17.68 -12.38
CA LYS A 139 -6.56 17.65 -12.25
C LYS A 139 -6.13 18.27 -10.91
N ASP A 140 -6.68 19.42 -10.54
CA ASP A 140 -6.36 20.08 -9.27
C ASP A 140 -6.66 19.16 -8.07
N ILE A 141 -7.84 18.53 -8.05
CA ILE A 141 -8.22 17.58 -6.98
C ILE A 141 -7.33 16.33 -7.01
N ALA A 142 -6.94 15.85 -8.18
CA ALA A 142 -6.05 14.70 -8.31
C ALA A 142 -4.64 15.01 -7.80
N GLU A 143 -4.11 16.22 -8.06
CA GLU A 143 -2.80 16.66 -7.55
C GLU A 143 -2.79 16.73 -6.01
N ILE A 144 -3.89 17.20 -5.41
CA ILE A 144 -4.08 17.16 -3.94
C ILE A 144 -4.02 15.72 -3.42
N ALA A 145 -4.68 14.77 -4.10
CA ALA A 145 -4.66 13.36 -3.72
C ALA A 145 -3.26 12.73 -3.88
N PHE A 146 -2.50 13.08 -4.92
CA PHE A 146 -1.12 12.61 -5.11
C PHE A 146 -0.15 13.14 -4.06
N GLY A 147 -0.41 14.31 -3.49
CA GLY A 147 0.41 14.90 -2.44
C GLY A 147 0.27 14.23 -1.07
N TYR A 148 -0.76 13.40 -0.87
CA TYR A 148 -1.02 12.74 0.41
C TYR A 148 -0.04 11.59 0.69
N LYS A 149 0.48 11.54 1.93
CA LYS A 149 1.25 10.40 2.46
C LYS A 149 0.58 9.80 3.69
N TYR A 150 0.87 8.53 3.94
CA TYR A 150 0.35 7.86 5.13
C TYR A 150 0.76 8.59 6.41
N SER A 151 -0.21 8.82 7.31
CA SER A 151 -0.11 9.62 8.55
C SER A 151 -0.25 11.12 8.41
N ASP A 152 -0.28 11.66 7.18
CA ASP A 152 -0.64 13.07 6.99
C ASP A 152 -2.16 13.26 7.18
N PRO A 153 -2.61 14.45 7.63
CA PRO A 153 -4.03 14.79 7.59
C PRO A 153 -4.51 14.82 6.14
N ILE A 154 -5.73 14.35 5.88
CA ILE A 154 -6.28 14.38 4.53
C ILE A 154 -6.51 15.86 4.13
N PRO A 155 -5.99 16.31 2.98
CA PRO A 155 -6.11 17.71 2.57
C PRO A 155 -7.57 18.14 2.40
N LEU A 156 -7.84 19.39 2.80
CA LEU A 156 -9.15 20.02 2.62
C LEU A 156 -9.36 20.44 1.17
N ILE A 157 -10.57 20.23 0.66
CA ILE A 157 -10.99 20.70 -0.66
C ILE A 157 -12.01 21.82 -0.49
N VAL A 158 -11.70 23.00 -1.02
CA VAL A 158 -12.66 24.10 -1.14
C VAL A 158 -13.53 23.84 -2.35
N TYR A 159 -14.72 23.28 -2.13
CA TYR A 159 -15.70 23.01 -3.19
C TYR A 159 -16.36 24.28 -3.69
N LYS A 160 -16.56 24.37 -5.02
CA LYS A 160 -17.31 25.45 -5.67
C LYS A 160 -18.78 25.37 -5.28
N GLU A 161 -19.49 26.49 -5.34
CA GLU A 161 -20.93 26.55 -5.10
C GLU A 161 -21.73 25.63 -6.05
N SER A 162 -21.28 25.52 -7.30
CA SER A 162 -21.87 24.60 -8.29
C SER A 162 -21.66 23.12 -7.92
N GLU A 163 -20.53 22.77 -7.30
CA GLU A 163 -20.24 21.42 -6.80
C GLU A 163 -21.15 21.09 -5.61
N ASN A 164 -21.27 22.02 -4.65
CA ASN A 164 -22.20 21.87 -3.50
C ASN A 164 -23.67 21.83 -3.93
N SER A 165 -24.06 22.61 -4.95
CA SER A 165 -25.41 22.58 -5.52
C SER A 165 -25.72 21.23 -6.18
N THR A 166 -24.73 20.64 -6.84
CA THR A 166 -24.86 19.30 -7.43
C THR A 166 -25.01 18.25 -6.34
N TRP A 167 -24.18 18.32 -5.29
CA TRP A 167 -24.30 17.48 -4.11
C TRP A 167 -25.68 17.56 -3.47
N GLN A 168 -26.21 18.76 -3.25
CA GLN A 168 -27.53 18.97 -2.66
C GLN A 168 -28.65 18.26 -3.41
N ARG A 169 -28.64 18.33 -4.76
CA ARG A 169 -29.64 17.67 -5.61
C ARG A 169 -29.57 16.14 -5.47
N VAL A 170 -28.37 15.58 -5.52
CA VAL A 170 -28.16 14.12 -5.36
C VAL A 170 -28.53 13.68 -3.95
N PHE A 171 -28.09 14.41 -2.93
CA PHE A 171 -28.34 14.12 -1.53
C PHE A 171 -29.83 14.02 -1.23
N ASN A 172 -30.63 15.03 -1.65
CA ASN A 172 -32.07 15.03 -1.43
C ASN A 172 -32.76 13.85 -2.15
N THR A 173 -32.35 13.56 -3.39
CA THR A 173 -32.90 12.43 -4.15
C THR A 173 -32.61 11.09 -3.46
N VAL A 174 -31.39 10.90 -2.94
CA VAL A 174 -31.01 9.69 -2.20
C VAL A 174 -31.77 9.60 -0.89
N LEU A 175 -31.95 10.73 -0.18
CA LEU A 175 -32.69 10.79 1.08
C LEU A 175 -34.14 10.35 0.90
N ASP A 176 -34.81 10.80 -0.17
CA ASP A 176 -36.20 10.43 -0.48
C ASP A 176 -36.36 8.93 -0.80
N LEU A 177 -35.36 8.32 -1.45
CA LEU A 177 -35.38 6.90 -1.84
C LEU A 177 -34.93 5.96 -0.72
N MET A 178 -34.16 6.46 0.25
CA MET A 178 -33.52 5.67 1.30
C MET A 178 -34.49 4.81 2.13
N PRO A 179 -35.68 5.27 2.57
CA PRO A 179 -36.57 4.47 3.40
C PRO A 179 -36.98 3.16 2.73
N LYS A 180 -37.21 3.20 1.41
CA LYS A 180 -37.71 2.08 0.60
C LYS A 180 -36.60 1.12 0.15
N HIS A 181 -35.40 1.63 -0.10
CA HIS A 181 -34.36 0.88 -0.80
C HIS A 181 -33.12 0.53 0.04
N ALA A 182 -32.85 1.25 1.14
CA ALA A 182 -31.66 1.01 1.95
C ALA A 182 -31.90 -0.06 3.03
N CYS A 183 -30.85 -0.81 3.37
CA CYS A 183 -30.84 -1.73 4.51
C CYS A 183 -30.84 -0.96 5.86
N LYS A 184 -31.13 -1.68 6.96
CA LYS A 184 -31.19 -1.08 8.31
C LYS A 184 -29.84 -0.52 8.76
N GLU A 185 -28.74 -1.20 8.42
CA GLU A 185 -27.37 -0.79 8.78
C GLU A 185 -27.01 0.54 8.12
N TYR A 186 -27.36 0.71 6.84
CA TYR A 186 -27.15 1.95 6.11
C TYR A 186 -27.89 3.12 6.78
N LYS A 187 -29.20 2.94 7.09
CA LYS A 187 -30.00 3.99 7.73
C LYS A 187 -29.42 4.40 9.09
N ALA A 188 -29.08 3.42 9.92
CA ALA A 188 -28.51 3.67 11.24
C ALA A 188 -27.14 4.36 11.19
N ALA A 189 -26.29 4.03 10.21
CA ALA A 189 -25.02 4.71 10.01
C ALA A 189 -25.22 6.13 9.47
N PHE A 190 -26.15 6.31 8.53
CA PHE A 190 -26.46 7.61 7.93
C PHE A 190 -26.99 8.60 8.97
N GLU A 191 -27.92 8.18 9.84
CA GLU A 191 -28.43 9.01 10.93
C GLU A 191 -27.31 9.52 11.85
N LYS A 192 -26.32 8.67 12.18
CA LYS A 192 -25.16 9.07 12.99
C LYS A 192 -24.27 10.09 12.26
N LEU A 193 -24.08 9.93 10.96
CA LEU A 193 -23.32 10.87 10.13
C LEU A 193 -24.02 12.24 10.02
N GLN A 194 -25.35 12.26 9.97
CA GLN A 194 -26.13 13.50 10.00
C GLN A 194 -26.09 14.16 11.38
N ALA A 195 -26.24 13.38 12.46
CA ALA A 195 -26.16 13.89 13.83
C ALA A 195 -24.78 14.48 14.17
N ALA A 196 -23.73 14.01 13.50
CA ALA A 196 -22.37 14.53 13.60
C ALA A 196 -22.09 15.75 12.68
N ASP A 197 -23.10 16.26 11.96
CA ASP A 197 -22.97 17.34 10.96
C ASP A 197 -21.94 17.03 9.85
N ILE A 198 -21.74 15.75 9.52
CA ILE A 198 -20.82 15.34 8.45
C ILE A 198 -21.58 15.28 7.13
N PHE A 199 -22.72 14.56 7.11
CA PHE A 199 -23.53 14.40 5.90
C PHE A 199 -24.72 15.35 5.94
N VAL A 200 -24.60 16.47 5.25
CA VAL A 200 -25.63 17.52 5.19
C VAL A 200 -25.92 17.91 3.74
N PRO A 201 -27.13 18.41 3.43
CA PRO A 201 -27.51 18.68 2.04
C PRO A 201 -26.75 19.85 1.40
N HIS A 202 -26.26 20.82 2.18
CA HIS A 202 -25.75 22.10 1.65
C HIS A 202 -24.23 22.15 1.45
N ARG A 203 -23.48 21.13 1.89
CA ARG A 203 -22.02 21.05 1.68
C ARG A 203 -21.55 19.61 1.48
N ILE A 204 -20.59 19.43 0.60
CA ILE A 204 -19.87 18.16 0.45
C ILE A 204 -19.02 17.92 1.72
N PRO A 205 -19.08 16.73 2.33
CA PRO A 205 -18.26 16.38 3.49
C PRO A 205 -16.76 16.39 3.13
N GLN A 206 -15.93 16.85 4.07
CA GLN A 206 -14.47 16.69 3.94
C GLN A 206 -14.08 15.26 4.27
N LEU A 207 -13.13 14.72 3.51
CA LEU A 207 -12.74 13.32 3.65
C LEU A 207 -12.09 13.04 5.01
N GLU A 208 -11.38 14.01 5.59
CA GLU A 208 -10.80 13.95 6.94
C GLU A 208 -11.86 13.72 8.02
N ASP A 209 -12.97 14.46 7.99
CA ASP A 209 -14.05 14.33 8.97
C ASP A 209 -14.70 12.94 8.89
N VAL A 210 -14.93 12.45 7.67
CA VAL A 210 -15.47 11.11 7.44
C VAL A 210 -14.48 10.03 7.90
N SER A 211 -13.19 10.20 7.60
CA SER A 211 -12.12 9.28 8.02
C SER A 211 -12.04 9.20 9.55
N ASN A 212 -12.10 10.34 10.23
CA ASN A 212 -12.09 10.43 11.69
C ASN A 212 -13.32 9.77 12.32
N PHE A 213 -14.50 9.97 11.71
CA PHE A 213 -15.72 9.30 12.13
C PHE A 213 -15.62 7.78 11.99
N LEU A 214 -15.17 7.28 10.84
CA LEU A 214 -15.03 5.84 10.59
C LEU A 214 -13.99 5.22 11.53
N ARG A 215 -12.85 5.88 11.73
CA ARG A 215 -11.77 5.39 12.61
C ARG A 215 -12.27 5.19 14.03
N LYS A 216 -13.08 6.12 14.55
CA LYS A 216 -13.66 6.04 15.89
C LYS A 216 -14.67 4.89 16.05
N HIS A 217 -15.37 4.50 14.99
CA HIS A 217 -16.47 3.53 15.07
C HIS A 217 -16.06 2.11 14.68
N THR A 218 -15.17 1.94 13.71
CA THR A 218 -14.82 0.62 13.15
C THR A 218 -13.31 0.44 12.91
N GLY A 219 -12.50 1.46 13.13
CA GLY A 219 -11.08 1.45 12.79
C GLY A 219 -10.78 1.77 11.32
N PHE A 220 -11.80 1.81 10.45
CA PHE A 220 -11.61 2.17 9.03
C PHE A 220 -11.11 3.60 8.87
N THR A 221 -10.19 3.80 7.94
CA THR A 221 -9.72 5.13 7.53
C THR A 221 -9.90 5.33 6.04
N LEU A 222 -10.04 6.58 5.61
CA LEU A 222 -10.11 6.94 4.20
C LEU A 222 -8.75 7.41 3.71
N ARG A 223 -8.47 7.13 2.44
CA ARG A 223 -7.30 7.60 1.71
C ARG A 223 -7.76 8.30 0.44
N PRO A 224 -7.30 9.53 0.14
CA PRO A 224 -7.65 10.19 -1.11
C PRO A 224 -7.05 9.43 -2.29
N ALA A 225 -7.85 9.18 -3.32
CA ALA A 225 -7.43 8.53 -4.56
C ALA A 225 -7.60 9.50 -5.73
N ALA A 226 -6.54 9.67 -6.53
CA ALA A 226 -6.53 10.56 -7.69
C ALA A 226 -7.46 10.08 -8.83
N GLY A 227 -7.84 8.81 -8.83
CA GLY A 227 -8.71 8.22 -9.83
C GLY A 227 -9.03 6.75 -9.54
N LEU A 228 -9.46 6.03 -10.58
CA LEU A 228 -9.77 4.61 -10.48
C LEU A 228 -8.49 3.80 -10.30
N LEU A 229 -8.31 3.18 -9.14
CA LEU A 229 -7.21 2.25 -8.89
C LEU A 229 -7.44 0.93 -9.61
N THR A 230 -6.35 0.20 -9.88
CA THR A 230 -6.48 -1.21 -10.28
C THR A 230 -7.22 -2.01 -9.20
N ALA A 231 -7.94 -3.07 -9.58
CA ALA A 231 -8.65 -3.92 -8.62
C ALA A 231 -7.71 -4.49 -7.54
N ARG A 232 -6.46 -4.78 -7.89
CA ARG A 232 -5.43 -5.25 -6.96
C ARG A 232 -5.13 -4.21 -5.88
N ASP A 233 -4.78 -2.99 -6.28
CA ASP A 233 -4.41 -1.92 -5.34
C ASP A 233 -5.60 -1.53 -4.45
N PHE A 234 -6.81 -1.47 -5.03
CA PHE A 234 -8.03 -1.19 -4.27
C PHE A 234 -8.30 -2.27 -3.22
N LEU A 235 -8.29 -3.55 -3.61
CA LEU A 235 -8.56 -4.64 -2.68
C LEU A 235 -7.46 -4.79 -1.63
N ALA A 236 -6.20 -4.54 -1.98
CA ALA A 236 -5.10 -4.53 -1.03
C ALA A 236 -5.25 -3.42 0.02
N SER A 237 -5.85 -2.28 -0.34
CA SER A 237 -6.14 -1.18 0.59
C SER A 237 -7.20 -1.56 1.63
N LEU A 238 -8.11 -2.50 1.33
CA LEU A 238 -9.16 -2.94 2.25
C LEU A 238 -8.65 -3.91 3.33
N ALA A 239 -7.39 -4.34 3.25
CA ALA A 239 -6.79 -5.25 4.23
C ALA A 239 -6.25 -4.51 5.48
N PHE A 240 -6.28 -3.16 5.48
CA PHE A 240 -5.79 -2.27 6.53
C PHE A 240 -6.91 -1.39 7.07
#